data_AF-A0A1M6B9P7-F1
#
_entry.id   AF-A0A1M6B9P7-F1
#
_cell.length_a   1.000
_cell.length_b   1.000
_cell.length_c   1.000
_cell.angle_alpha   90.00
_cell.angle_beta   90.00
_cell.angle_gamma   90.00
#
_symmetry.space_group_name_H-M   'P 1'
#
loop_
_entity.id
_entity.type
_entity.pdbx_description
1 polymer ?
#
loop_
_entity_poly.entity_id
_entity_poly.type
_entity_poly.pdbx_seq_one_letter_code
_entity_poly.pdbx_strand_id
1 'polypeptide(L)'
;MTELNKAKMTEVNNAEQTNAEQTNTQSINTQSTHTQAGNTPSANTPSANTQVQFPGADKVIALDTALDNGNVTCIALRKPMPGDLRGLKLLDIIQMDAGAVAQLVPRIAMNNFTAQHFYQLDPADLLEVMTEIATFFTKDQHLTQ
;
A
#
# COMPACT_ATOMS: atom_id res chain seq x y z
N MET A 1 1.23 50.14 32.97
CA MET A 1 1.60 51.06 31.87
C MET A 1 2.55 50.28 30.96
N THR A 2 2.04 49.64 29.89
CA THR A 2 1.93 50.16 28.51
C THR A 2 3.11 49.61 27.69
N GLU A 3 3.07 48.99 26.51
CA GLU A 3 2.08 48.54 25.51
C GLU A 3 2.80 47.53 24.59
N LEU A 4 2.21 46.38 24.27
CA LEU A 4 1.59 46.06 22.97
C LEU A 4 2.11 46.88 21.77
N ASN A 5 3.10 46.37 21.02
CA ASN A 5 3.36 46.86 19.66
C ASN A 5 3.01 45.79 18.62
N LYS A 6 1.79 45.92 18.10
CA LYS A 6 1.27 45.26 16.91
C LYS A 6 1.39 46.27 15.77
N ALA A 7 2.25 46.03 14.79
CA ALA A 7 2.21 46.75 13.52
C ALA A 7 2.53 45.79 12.38
N LYS A 8 1.58 45.72 11.45
CA LYS A 8 1.55 44.90 10.23
C LYS A 8 1.39 45.90 9.09
N MET A 9 2.38 46.05 8.21
CA MET A 9 2.29 46.65 6.86
C MET A 9 3.65 46.39 6.18
N THR A 10 3.80 45.37 5.31
CA THR A 10 3.56 45.41 3.85
C THR A 10 4.37 46.51 3.16
N GLU A 11 5.47 46.16 2.49
CA GLU A 11 5.74 46.67 1.13
C GLU A 11 6.77 45.82 0.36
N VAL A 12 6.27 45.20 -0.72
CA VAL A 12 6.84 44.98 -2.05
C VAL A 12 8.24 44.36 -2.16
N ASN A 13 8.24 43.05 -2.45
CA ASN A 13 9.40 42.36 -3.01
C ASN A 13 9.44 42.48 -4.53
N ASN A 14 10.65 42.77 -4.98
CA ASN A 14 11.18 43.04 -6.31
C ASN A 14 10.75 42.03 -7.40
N ALA A 15 10.32 42.56 -8.54
CA ALA A 15 9.98 41.80 -9.74
C ALA A 15 11.24 41.38 -10.50
N GLU A 16 11.40 40.08 -10.77
CA GLU A 16 12.36 39.56 -11.74
C GLU A 16 11.60 38.89 -12.88
N GLN A 17 11.81 39.43 -14.07
CA GLN A 17 11.25 39.01 -15.35
C GLN A 17 11.87 37.68 -15.78
N THR A 18 11.06 36.69 -16.19
CA THR A 18 11.55 35.58 -17.01
C THR A 18 10.54 35.20 -18.09
N ASN A 19 10.80 35.78 -19.26
CA ASN A 19 10.74 35.23 -20.62
C ASN A 19 9.66 34.20 -21.01
N ALA A 20 8.80 34.65 -21.93
CA ALA A 20 7.94 33.83 -22.77
C ALA A 20 8.70 33.32 -24.01
N GLU A 21 8.20 32.20 -24.53
CA GLU A 21 8.35 31.65 -25.89
C GLU A 21 9.73 31.23 -26.39
N GLN A 22 9.97 29.91 -26.36
CA GLN A 22 10.57 29.23 -27.51
C GLN A 22 9.68 28.07 -27.94
N THR A 23 9.03 28.30 -29.08
CA THR A 23 8.40 27.35 -29.97
C THR A 23 9.44 26.34 -30.45
N ASN A 24 9.13 25.05 -30.35
CA ASN A 24 9.79 24.04 -31.16
C ASN A 24 8.74 23.30 -31.98
N THR A 25 8.83 23.46 -33.29
CA THR A 25 8.01 22.80 -34.31
C THR A 25 8.92 21.87 -35.10
N GLN A 26 8.31 20.77 -35.60
CA GLN A 26 8.77 19.81 -36.62
C GLN A 26 9.27 18.48 -35.99
N SER A 27 8.76 17.29 -36.36
CA SER A 27 8.22 16.88 -37.66
C SER A 27 7.05 15.91 -37.58
N ILE A 28 6.18 16.12 -38.55
CA ILE A 28 5.05 15.33 -39.05
C ILE A 28 5.46 13.93 -39.54
N ASN A 29 4.72 12.89 -39.13
CA ASN A 29 4.55 11.67 -39.93
C ASN A 29 3.03 11.40 -40.10
N THR A 30 2.48 11.85 -41.23
CA THR A 30 1.29 11.25 -41.86
C THR A 30 1.81 10.03 -42.66
N GLN A 31 1.14 8.89 -42.84
CA GLN A 31 -0.25 8.64 -43.17
C GLN A 31 -0.43 7.11 -43.20
N SER A 32 -1.55 6.56 -42.71
CA SER A 32 -2.27 5.46 -43.39
C SER A 32 -3.63 5.28 -42.73
N THR A 33 -4.66 5.61 -43.50
CA THR A 33 -6.07 5.53 -43.21
C THR A 33 -6.63 4.16 -43.60
N HIS A 34 -7.31 3.47 -42.68
CA HIS A 34 -8.45 2.61 -43.01
C HIS A 34 -9.55 2.85 -41.97
N THR A 35 -10.68 3.36 -42.46
CA THR A 35 -11.92 3.58 -41.72
C THR A 35 -12.71 2.28 -41.65
N GLN A 36 -13.13 1.86 -40.45
CA GLN A 36 -14.33 1.02 -40.33
C GLN A 36 -15.22 1.56 -39.22
N ALA A 37 -16.37 2.06 -39.67
CA ALA A 37 -17.44 2.61 -38.85
C ALA A 37 -18.17 1.47 -38.13
N GLY A 38 -18.24 1.57 -36.80
CA GLY A 38 -19.08 0.75 -35.93
C GLY A 38 -19.22 1.50 -34.61
N ASN A 39 -20.40 2.06 -34.40
CA ASN A 39 -20.71 2.93 -33.27
C ASN A 39 -20.79 2.14 -31.96
N THR A 40 -20.11 2.61 -30.91
CA THR A 40 -20.73 2.80 -29.58
C THR A 40 -19.99 3.87 -28.78
N PRO A 41 -20.64 4.99 -28.39
CA PRO A 41 -20.20 5.80 -27.27
C PRO A 41 -20.49 5.06 -25.96
N SER A 42 -19.78 5.43 -24.89
CA SER A 42 -20.03 5.04 -23.49
C SER A 42 -19.39 3.73 -23.01
N ALA A 43 -18.18 3.82 -22.48
CA ALA A 43 -17.96 3.86 -21.03
C ALA A 43 -16.45 3.79 -20.76
N ASN A 44 -15.84 4.92 -20.40
CA ASN A 44 -14.85 4.83 -19.33
C ASN A 44 -15.65 4.36 -18.12
N THR A 45 -15.69 3.05 -17.91
CA THR A 45 -16.11 2.49 -16.63
C THR A 45 -14.96 2.78 -15.69
N PRO A 46 -15.07 3.70 -14.71
CA PRO A 46 -14.28 3.55 -13.49
C PRO A 46 -14.69 2.20 -12.92
N SER A 47 -13.90 1.17 -13.22
CA SER A 47 -14.07 -0.15 -12.62
C SER A 47 -13.81 0.05 -11.14
N ALA A 48 -14.89 0.11 -10.38
CA ALA A 48 -14.91 0.31 -8.95
C ALA A 48 -14.42 -0.97 -8.25
N ASN A 49 -13.12 -1.20 -8.36
CA ASN A 49 -12.34 -2.04 -7.47
C ASN A 49 -10.96 -1.40 -7.33
N THR A 50 -10.90 -0.29 -6.57
CA THR A 50 -9.65 0.20 -6.00
C THR A 50 -9.15 -0.85 -5.01
N GLN A 51 -8.54 -1.91 -5.55
CA GLN A 51 -7.74 -2.84 -4.78
C GLN A 51 -6.65 -1.99 -4.14
N VAL A 52 -6.61 -1.93 -2.80
CA VAL A 52 -5.49 -1.35 -2.05
C VAL A 52 -4.24 -2.10 -2.48
N GLN A 53 -3.49 -1.53 -3.41
CA GLN A 53 -2.33 -2.18 -4.00
C GLN A 53 -1.13 -1.87 -3.13
N PHE A 54 -0.55 -2.91 -2.53
CA PHE A 54 0.69 -2.84 -1.77
C PHE A 54 1.84 -3.33 -2.65
N PRO A 55 2.53 -2.44 -3.39
CA PRO A 55 3.61 -2.84 -4.27
C PRO A 55 4.72 -3.54 -3.46
N GLY A 56 5.00 -4.80 -3.78
CA GLY A 56 5.99 -5.64 -3.11
C GLY A 56 5.47 -6.57 -2.03
N ALA A 57 4.15 -6.59 -1.78
CA ALA A 57 3.53 -7.60 -0.91
C ALA A 57 3.44 -8.96 -1.63
N ASP A 58 3.76 -10.04 -0.91
CA ASP A 58 3.63 -11.42 -1.39
C ASP A 58 2.19 -11.92 -1.18
N LYS A 59 1.56 -11.48 -0.08
CA LYS A 59 0.15 -11.70 0.22
C LYS A 59 -0.52 -10.44 0.76
N VAL A 60 -1.78 -10.22 0.37
CA VAL A 60 -2.68 -9.29 1.04
C VAL A 60 -3.86 -10.07 1.59
N ILE A 61 -4.15 -9.88 2.87
CA ILE A 61 -5.25 -10.51 3.60
C ILE A 61 -6.27 -9.41 3.91
N ALA A 62 -7.51 -9.54 3.47
CA ALA A 62 -8.57 -8.59 3.81
C ALA A 62 -9.17 -8.99 5.16
N LEU A 63 -9.34 -8.02 6.06
CA LEU A 63 -9.93 -8.27 7.37
C LEU A 63 -11.45 -8.21 7.26
N ASP A 64 -12.14 -9.19 7.85
CA ASP A 64 -13.60 -9.13 8.00
C ASP A 64 -13.97 -8.04 9.02
N THR A 65 -13.24 -8.00 10.14
CA THR A 65 -13.39 -6.94 11.14
C THR A 65 -12.31 -5.87 10.97
N ALA A 66 -12.71 -4.67 10.56
CA ALA A 66 -11.79 -3.56 10.45
C ALA A 66 -11.29 -3.09 11.83
N LEU A 67 -9.99 -2.86 11.95
CA LEU A 67 -9.35 -2.39 13.18
C LEU A 67 -9.19 -0.86 13.18
N ASP A 68 -8.84 -0.31 14.34
CA ASP A 68 -8.64 1.13 14.56
C ASP A 68 -9.79 1.98 14.01
N ASN A 69 -11.04 1.63 14.35
CA ASN A 69 -12.24 2.33 13.88
C ASN A 69 -12.39 2.38 12.34
N GLY A 70 -11.87 1.38 11.63
CA GLY A 70 -11.99 1.29 10.16
C GLY A 70 -10.77 1.72 9.38
N ASN A 71 -9.67 2.12 10.05
CA ASN A 71 -8.44 2.55 9.37
C ASN A 71 -7.62 1.38 8.82
N VAL A 72 -7.74 0.19 9.42
CA VAL A 72 -7.02 -1.02 9.00
C VAL A 72 -8.03 -2.07 8.56
N THR A 73 -8.14 -2.28 7.25
CA THR A 73 -9.08 -3.22 6.62
C THR A 73 -8.39 -4.41 5.98
N CYS A 74 -7.06 -4.43 5.99
CA CYS A 74 -6.27 -5.49 5.39
C CYS A 74 -4.87 -5.54 6.02
N ILE A 75 -4.16 -6.62 5.75
CA ILE A 75 -2.77 -6.82 6.13
C ILE A 75 -1.99 -7.20 4.88
N ALA A 76 -0.96 -6.43 4.57
CA ALA A 76 -0.06 -6.71 3.46
C ALA A 76 1.23 -7.32 3.99
N LEU A 77 1.51 -8.57 3.64
CA LEU A 77 2.64 -9.35 4.14
C LEU A 77 3.65 -9.60 3.01
N ARG A 78 4.93 -9.41 3.30
CA ARG A 78 6.04 -9.93 2.48
C ARG A 78 6.53 -11.27 3.01
N LYS A 79 7.17 -12.05 2.14
CA LYS A 79 7.84 -13.30 2.52
C LYS A 79 8.90 -13.03 3.62
N PRO A 80 8.84 -13.75 4.76
CA PRO A 80 9.81 -13.60 5.84
C PRO A 80 11.22 -14.00 5.39
N MET A 81 12.21 -13.19 5.75
CA MET A 81 13.62 -13.52 5.59
C MET A 81 14.17 -14.14 6.88
N PRO A 82 15.29 -14.89 6.84
CA PRO A 82 15.91 -15.45 8.05
C PRO A 82 16.22 -14.40 9.13
N GLY A 83 16.52 -13.16 8.72
CA GLY A 83 16.76 -12.04 9.65
C GLY A 83 15.52 -11.57 10.41
N ASP A 84 14.32 -11.82 9.89
CA ASP A 84 13.06 -11.46 10.55
C ASP A 84 12.74 -12.41 11.72
N LEU A 85 13.33 -13.60 11.74
CA LEU A 85 13.19 -14.60 12.82
C LEU A 85 14.13 -14.37 14.01
N ARG A 86 14.94 -13.30 14.02
CA ARG A 86 15.87 -13.06 15.13
C ARG A 86 15.14 -13.00 16.48
N GLY A 87 15.56 -13.86 17.41
CA GLY A 87 14.95 -13.97 18.74
C GLY A 87 13.63 -14.73 18.80
N LEU A 88 13.16 -15.30 17.68
CA LEU A 88 11.95 -16.13 17.60
C LEU A 88 12.36 -17.58 17.27
N LYS A 89 11.67 -18.56 17.84
CA LYS A 89 11.85 -19.95 17.42
C LYS A 89 10.94 -20.22 16.24
N LEU A 90 11.51 -20.80 15.17
CA LEU A 90 10.73 -21.19 13.99
C LEU A 90 9.56 -22.13 14.37
N LEU A 91 9.78 -23.05 15.31
CA LEU A 91 8.75 -23.99 15.75
C LEU A 91 7.51 -23.29 16.34
N ASP A 92 7.71 -22.20 17.09
CA ASP A 92 6.59 -21.44 17.67
C ASP A 92 5.75 -20.78 16.55
N ILE A 93 6.39 -20.32 15.48
CA ILE A 93 5.69 -19.77 14.31
C ILE A 93 4.91 -20.86 13.56
N ILE A 94 5.52 -22.03 13.33
CA ILE A 94 4.87 -23.15 12.61
C ILE A 94 3.70 -23.72 13.40
N GLN A 95 3.78 -23.73 14.73
CA GLN A 95 2.67 -24.12 15.60
C GLN A 95 1.65 -23.01 15.82
N MET A 96 1.77 -21.89 15.09
CA MET A 96 0.86 -20.74 15.15
C MET A 96 0.74 -20.16 16.57
N ASP A 97 1.85 -20.10 17.31
CA ASP A 97 1.87 -19.46 18.62
C ASP A 97 1.59 -17.95 18.48
N ALA A 98 0.55 -17.48 19.17
CA ALA A 98 0.10 -16.10 19.08
C ALA A 98 1.16 -15.08 19.52
N GLY A 99 1.99 -15.43 20.51
CA GLY A 99 3.08 -14.57 20.96
C GLY A 99 4.15 -14.42 19.89
N ALA A 100 4.62 -15.55 19.35
CA ALA A 100 5.66 -15.56 18.34
C ALA A 100 5.20 -14.90 17.02
N VAL A 101 3.97 -15.17 16.58
CA VAL A 101 3.38 -14.56 15.38
C VAL A 101 3.19 -13.06 15.58
N ALA A 102 2.67 -12.60 16.71
CA ALA A 102 2.53 -11.17 17.01
C ALA A 102 3.86 -10.40 16.97
N GLN A 103 4.97 -11.05 17.32
CA GLN A 103 6.31 -10.47 17.23
C GLN A 103 6.87 -10.47 15.79
N LEU A 104 6.47 -11.42 14.96
CA LEU A 104 6.91 -11.55 13.57
C LEU A 104 6.14 -10.61 12.63
N VAL A 105 4.82 -10.54 12.77
CA VAL A 105 3.92 -9.75 11.91
C VAL A 105 4.45 -8.34 11.64
N PRO A 106 4.79 -7.50 12.65
CA PRO A 106 5.26 -6.13 12.38
C PRO A 106 6.60 -6.05 11.62
N ARG A 107 7.36 -7.15 11.51
CA ARG A 107 8.62 -7.22 10.75
C ARG A 107 8.39 -7.49 9.27
N ILE A 108 7.28 -8.15 8.93
CA ILE A 108 6.93 -8.56 7.56
C ILE A 108 5.70 -7.84 7.00
N ALA A 109 4.97 -7.12 7.85
CA ALA A 109 3.85 -6.29 7.41
C ALA A 109 4.34 -5.03 6.71
N MET A 110 3.66 -4.66 5.62
CA MET A 110 3.99 -3.50 4.80
C MET A 110 3.11 -2.28 5.10
N ASN A 111 2.02 -2.46 5.85
CA ASN A 111 1.01 -1.44 6.11
C ASN A 111 0.88 -1.12 7.61
N ASN A 112 1.95 -0.58 8.22
CA ASN A 112 2.01 -0.15 9.63
C ASN A 112 1.24 -1.05 10.63
N PHE A 113 1.25 -2.37 10.40
CA PHE A 113 0.49 -3.32 11.18
C PHE A 113 1.32 -3.74 12.39
N THR A 114 0.78 -3.50 13.58
CA THR A 114 1.51 -3.68 14.84
C THR A 114 1.09 -4.97 15.55
N ALA A 115 1.86 -5.37 16.56
CA ALA A 115 1.46 -6.47 17.44
C ALA A 115 0.14 -6.17 18.19
N GLN A 116 -0.18 -4.90 18.45
CA GLN A 116 -1.46 -4.53 19.07
C GLN A 116 -2.63 -4.83 18.14
N HIS A 117 -2.51 -4.46 16.85
CA HIS A 117 -3.53 -4.79 15.86
C HIS A 117 -3.75 -6.31 15.78
N PHE A 118 -2.67 -7.10 15.84
CA PHE A 118 -2.75 -8.56 15.83
C PHE A 118 -3.60 -9.13 16.98
N TYR A 119 -3.46 -8.60 18.19
CA TYR A 119 -4.25 -9.04 19.34
C TYR A 119 -5.69 -8.50 19.37
N GLN A 120 -6.03 -7.58 18.46
CA GLN A 120 -7.38 -7.03 18.31
C GLN A 120 -8.18 -7.72 17.21
N LEU A 121 -7.57 -8.63 16.45
CA LEU A 121 -8.24 -9.41 15.41
C LEU A 121 -9.34 -10.30 16.01
N ASP A 122 -10.42 -10.45 15.27
CA ASP A 122 -11.41 -11.51 15.55
C ASP A 122 -10.75 -12.89 15.40
N PRO A 123 -11.20 -13.93 16.13
CA PRO A 123 -10.63 -15.27 16.02
C PRO A 123 -10.55 -15.83 14.59
N ALA A 124 -11.49 -15.47 13.70
CA ALA A 124 -11.46 -15.91 12.30
C ALA A 124 -10.30 -15.25 11.53
N ASP A 125 -10.20 -13.91 11.59
CA ASP A 125 -9.13 -13.14 10.96
C ASP A 125 -7.75 -13.54 11.52
N LEU A 126 -7.66 -13.73 12.84
CA LEU A 126 -6.44 -14.15 13.52
C LEU A 126 -5.93 -15.50 12.99
N LEU A 127 -6.82 -16.49 12.86
CA LEU A 127 -6.46 -17.81 12.33
C LEU A 127 -6.01 -17.72 10.87
N GLU A 128 -6.70 -16.92 10.04
CA GLU A 128 -6.33 -16.72 8.63
C GLU A 128 -4.91 -16.13 8.51
N VAL A 129 -4.61 -15.10 9.30
CA VAL A 129 -3.28 -14.47 9.33
C VAL A 129 -2.20 -15.45 9.78
N MET A 130 -2.44 -16.20 10.86
CA MET A 130 -1.49 -17.22 11.34
C MET A 130 -1.25 -18.33 10.31
N THR A 131 -2.31 -18.79 9.65
CA THR A 131 -2.25 -19.83 8.62
C THR A 131 -1.43 -19.37 7.42
N GLU A 132 -1.65 -18.14 6.98
CA GLU A 132 -0.88 -17.57 5.89
C GLU A 132 0.60 -17.46 6.24
N ILE A 133 0.90 -16.97 7.45
CA ILE A 133 2.28 -16.84 7.91
C ILE A 133 2.97 -18.20 7.95
N ALA A 134 2.30 -19.24 8.44
CA ALA A 134 2.82 -20.60 8.41
C ALA A 134 3.08 -21.10 6.99
N THR A 135 2.20 -20.76 6.03
CA THR A 135 2.32 -21.14 4.62
C THR A 135 3.61 -20.62 3.99
N PHE A 136 4.09 -19.43 4.36
CA PHE A 136 5.36 -18.89 3.86
C PHE A 136 6.59 -19.76 4.17
N PHE A 137 6.53 -20.56 5.24
CA PHE A 137 7.63 -21.45 5.64
C PHE A 137 7.49 -22.86 5.09
N THR A 138 6.38 -23.15 4.41
CA THR A 138 6.24 -24.38 3.65
C THR A 138 6.93 -24.22 2.29
N LYS A 139 7.42 -25.34 1.73
CA LYS A 139 7.86 -25.31 0.33
C LYS A 139 6.65 -24.98 -0.52
N ASP A 140 6.77 -23.92 -1.30
CA ASP A 140 5.85 -23.52 -2.34
C ASP A 140 5.30 -24.78 -3.04
N GLN A 141 4.02 -25.09 -2.81
CA GLN A 141 3.34 -26.17 -3.51
C GLN A 141 2.94 -25.74 -4.94
N HIS A 142 3.34 -24.55 -5.40
CA HIS A 142 3.21 -24.14 -6.79
C HIS A 142 4.40 -24.69 -7.62
N LEU A 143 4.67 -25.99 -7.45
CA LEU A 143 5.43 -26.80 -8.38
C LEU A 143 4.50 -27.21 -9.54
N THR A 144 4.70 -26.55 -10.68
CA THR A 144 4.34 -26.98 -12.05
C THR A 144 2.85 -27.16 -12.38
N GLN A 145 2.36 -26.27 -13.25
CA GLN A 145 1.39 -26.59 -14.31
C GLN A 145 1.99 -26.19 -15.65
#